data_AF-A0A2M8F2X7-F1
#
_entry.id   AF-A0A2M8F2X7-F1
#
_cell.length_a   1.000
_cell.length_b   1.000
_cell.length_c   1.000
_cell.angle_alpha   90.00
_cell.angle_beta   90.00
_cell.angle_gamma   90.00
#
_symmetry.space_group_name_H-M   'P 1'
#
loop_
_entity.id
_entity.type
_entity.pdbx_description
1 polymer ?
#
loop_
_entity_poly.entity_id
_entity_poly.type
_entity_poly.pdbx_seq_one_letter_code
_entity_poly.pdbx_strand_id
1 'polypeptide(L)'
;MKKAFTLIELLVVLSIISILSTVGLAYYNKYGEEVKLKNSANQLADVLELAKKKAESSELFQPCSDFLGYNVTVTTSYYLLRFNCGGSYQTVQSYNFPTNITAVSGTDYFNFKPLGLGTNITVNSIILKNTVINQCQDISISTIGVVDETLVTCP
;
A
#
# COMPACT_ATOMS: atom_id res chain seq x y z
N MET A 1 47.39 19.97 -30.80
CA MET A 1 47.60 20.68 -29.52
C MET A 1 46.61 20.11 -28.51
N LYS A 2 47.08 19.50 -27.40
CA LYS A 2 46.20 19.07 -26.30
C LYS A 2 45.97 20.27 -25.38
N LYS A 3 44.75 20.79 -25.31
CA LYS A 3 44.38 21.79 -24.30
C LYS A 3 44.16 21.05 -22.99
N ALA A 4 45.01 21.30 -22.00
CA ALA A 4 44.80 20.83 -20.64
C ALA A 4 43.87 21.82 -19.92
N PHE A 5 42.93 21.28 -19.13
CA PHE A 5 42.08 22.08 -18.25
C PHE A 5 42.92 22.86 -17.24
N THR A 6 42.49 24.08 -16.91
CA THR A 6 43.15 24.84 -15.85
C THR A 6 42.78 24.27 -14.48
N LEU A 7 43.68 24.40 -13.50
CA LEU A 7 43.43 23.91 -12.13
C LEU A 7 42.14 24.52 -11.54
N ILE A 8 41.90 25.81 -11.82
CA ILE A 8 40.71 26.52 -11.35
C ILE A 8 39.43 25.97 -11.98
N GLU A 9 39.47 25.61 -13.27
CA GLU A 9 38.32 25.06 -13.99
C GLU A 9 37.93 23.68 -13.47
N LEU A 10 38.92 22.84 -13.14
CA LEU A 10 38.67 21.56 -12.48
C LEU A 10 38.05 21.75 -11.09
N LEU A 11 38.54 22.72 -10.32
CA LEU A 11 38.03 23.01 -8.98
C LEU A 11 36.57 23.48 -9.02
N VAL A 12 36.24 24.38 -9.95
CA VAL A 12 34.86 24.85 -10.16
C VAL A 12 33.95 23.69 -10.55
N VAL A 13 34.35 22.83 -11.49
CA VAL A 13 33.53 21.67 -11.91
C VAL A 13 33.29 20.71 -10.74
N LEU A 14 34.33 20.38 -9.96
CA LEU A 14 34.19 19.52 -8.79
C LEU A 14 33.26 20.12 -7.73
N SER A 15 33.32 21.45 -7.54
CA SER A 15 32.40 22.15 -6.63
C SER A 15 30.95 22.11 -7.08
N ILE A 16 30.71 22.22 -8.39
CA ILE A 16 29.35 22.11 -8.95
C ILE A 16 28.83 20.67 -8.82
N ILE A 17 29.67 19.67 -9.14
CA ILE A 17 29.30 18.25 -9.02
C ILE A 17 28.95 17.91 -7.57
N SER A 18 29.73 18.34 -6.59
CA SER A 18 29.47 18.01 -5.17
C SER A 18 28.14 18.57 -4.66
N ILE A 19 27.80 19.80 -5.07
CA ILE A 19 26.51 20.42 -4.74
C ILE A 19 25.36 19.63 -5.38
N LEU A 20 25.47 19.32 -6.68
CA LEU A 20 24.45 18.57 -7.41
C LEU A 20 24.28 17.14 -6.88
N SER A 21 25.38 16.46 -6.52
CA SER A 21 25.33 15.11 -5.95
C SER A 21 24.60 15.09 -4.61
N THR A 22 24.83 16.09 -3.74
CA THR A 22 24.20 16.17 -2.43
C THR A 22 22.68 16.35 -2.57
N VAL A 23 22.25 17.28 -3.44
CA VAL A 23 20.83 17.53 -3.70
C VAL A 23 20.19 16.32 -4.39
N GLY A 24 20.86 15.73 -5.38
CA GLY A 24 20.36 14.57 -6.12
C GLY A 24 20.12 13.36 -5.23
N LEU A 25 21.01 13.10 -4.26
CA LEU A 25 20.85 11.98 -3.33
C LEU A 25 19.64 12.16 -2.41
N ALA A 26 19.41 13.37 -1.91
CA ALA A 26 18.24 13.67 -1.08
C ALA A 26 16.91 13.44 -1.84
N TYR A 27 16.84 13.92 -3.10
CA TYR A 27 15.68 13.67 -3.97
C TYR A 27 15.49 12.20 -4.29
N TYR A 28 16.56 11.48 -4.59
CA TYR A 28 16.50 10.04 -4.89
C TYR A 28 15.93 9.24 -3.71
N ASN A 29 16.39 9.54 -2.49
CA ASN A 29 15.87 8.87 -1.29
C ASN A 29 14.40 9.17 -1.07
N LYS A 30 13.98 10.44 -1.22
CA LYS A 30 12.57 10.82 -1.11
C LYS A 30 11.71 10.08 -2.13
N TYR A 31 12.11 10.06 -3.39
CA TYR A 31 11.40 9.35 -4.45
C TYR A 31 11.29 7.84 -4.17
N GLY A 32 12.36 7.22 -3.66
CA GLY A 32 12.33 5.82 -3.25
C GLY A 32 11.27 5.54 -2.18
N GLU A 33 11.14 6.43 -1.19
CA GLU A 33 10.10 6.33 -0.15
C GLU A 33 8.68 6.58 -0.68
N GLU A 34 8.51 7.48 -1.66
CA GLU A 34 7.23 7.71 -2.36
C GLU A 34 6.78 6.47 -3.14
N VAL A 35 7.70 5.86 -3.89
CA VAL A 35 7.44 4.61 -4.63
C VAL A 35 7.08 3.47 -3.68
N LYS A 36 7.75 3.35 -2.52
CA LYS A 36 7.41 2.36 -1.50
C LYS A 36 6.01 2.56 -0.95
N LEU A 37 5.62 3.80 -0.65
CA LEU A 37 4.27 4.11 -0.16
C LEU A 37 3.23 3.72 -1.20
N LYS A 38 3.42 4.15 -2.45
CA LYS A 38 2.52 3.83 -3.57
C LYS A 38 2.40 2.32 -3.78
N ASN A 39 3.51 1.60 -3.84
CA ASN A 39 3.48 0.15 -4.03
C ASN A 39 2.79 -0.57 -2.88
N SER A 40 2.94 -0.09 -1.64
CA SER A 40 2.26 -0.68 -0.48
C SER A 40 0.76 -0.44 -0.52
N ALA A 41 0.33 0.74 -0.97
CA ALA A 41 -1.08 1.06 -1.17
C ALA A 41 -1.69 0.21 -2.30
N ASN A 42 -1.04 0.17 -3.46
CA ASN A 42 -1.45 -0.65 -4.59
C ASN A 42 -1.58 -2.14 -4.18
N GLN A 43 -0.61 -2.66 -3.43
CA GLN A 43 -0.64 -4.07 -3.00
C GLN A 43 -1.82 -4.36 -2.07
N LEU A 44 -2.14 -3.45 -1.14
CA LEU A 44 -3.31 -3.59 -0.29
C LEU A 44 -4.61 -3.47 -1.09
N ALA A 45 -4.68 -2.54 -2.05
CA ALA A 45 -5.81 -2.40 -2.97
C ALA A 45 -6.02 -3.67 -3.81
N ASP A 46 -4.94 -4.25 -4.35
CA ASP A 46 -4.97 -5.52 -5.08
C ASP A 46 -5.49 -6.67 -4.21
N VAL A 47 -5.14 -6.71 -2.92
CA VAL A 47 -5.61 -7.75 -1.99
C VAL A 47 -7.08 -7.56 -1.62
N LEU A 48 -7.55 -6.33 -1.48
CA LEU A 48 -8.97 -6.03 -1.31
C LEU A 48 -9.78 -6.47 -2.53
N GLU A 49 -9.31 -6.14 -3.73
CA GLU A 49 -9.95 -6.55 -4.99
C GLU A 49 -9.88 -8.07 -5.21
N LEU A 50 -8.78 -8.72 -4.79
CA LEU A 50 -8.66 -10.17 -4.80
C LEU A 50 -9.69 -10.82 -3.85
N ALA A 51 -9.81 -10.31 -2.63
CA ALA A 51 -10.78 -10.80 -1.65
C ALA A 51 -12.21 -10.72 -2.21
N LYS A 52 -12.55 -9.58 -2.83
CA LYS A 52 -13.81 -9.37 -3.51
C LYS A 52 -14.04 -10.39 -4.63
N LYS A 53 -13.10 -10.52 -5.56
CA LYS A 53 -13.23 -11.45 -6.70
C LYS A 53 -13.41 -12.90 -6.24
N LYS A 54 -12.66 -13.32 -5.22
CA LYS A 54 -12.79 -14.67 -4.63
C LYS A 54 -14.13 -14.88 -3.94
N ALA A 55 -14.65 -13.85 -3.26
CA ALA A 55 -15.99 -13.90 -2.67
C ALA A 55 -17.07 -13.99 -3.76
N GLU A 56 -17.03 -13.12 -4.78
CA GLU A 56 -17.99 -13.09 -5.88
C GLU A 56 -18.07 -14.43 -6.63
N SER A 57 -16.93 -15.05 -6.92
CA SER A 57 -16.87 -16.35 -7.58
C SER A 57 -17.19 -17.54 -6.67
N SER A 58 -17.43 -17.29 -5.39
CA SER A 58 -17.55 -18.33 -4.35
C SER A 58 -16.38 -19.31 -4.34
N GLU A 59 -15.16 -18.82 -4.58
CA GLU A 59 -13.97 -19.65 -4.58
C GLU A 59 -13.71 -20.17 -3.15
N LEU A 60 -13.66 -21.48 -3.00
CA LEU A 60 -13.41 -22.10 -1.69
C LEU A 60 -11.91 -22.27 -1.48
N PHE A 61 -11.39 -21.72 -0.37
CA PHE A 61 -10.01 -21.99 0.07
C PHE A 61 -9.85 -23.40 0.65
N GLN A 62 -10.89 -23.87 1.32
CA GLN A 62 -10.97 -25.20 1.93
C GLN A 62 -12.43 -25.68 1.93
N PRO A 63 -12.71 -26.98 2.18
CA PRO A 63 -14.07 -27.47 2.28
C PRO A 63 -14.89 -26.66 3.28
N CYS A 64 -16.02 -26.12 2.82
CA CYS A 64 -16.90 -25.29 3.62
C CYS A 64 -18.34 -25.47 3.15
N SER A 65 -19.23 -25.88 4.06
CA SER A 65 -20.65 -26.04 3.77
C SER A 65 -21.43 -24.72 3.86
N ASP A 66 -20.90 -23.74 4.59
CA ASP A 66 -21.52 -22.44 4.84
C ASP A 66 -20.53 -21.31 4.52
N PHE A 67 -20.30 -21.09 3.24
CA PHE A 67 -19.36 -20.07 2.78
C PHE A 67 -19.97 -18.67 2.93
N LEU A 68 -19.32 -17.83 3.73
CA LEU A 68 -19.81 -16.48 4.03
C LEU A 68 -18.97 -15.37 3.37
N GLY A 69 -17.93 -15.73 2.61
CA GLY A 69 -17.12 -14.80 1.84
C GLY A 69 -15.66 -14.70 2.27
N TYR A 70 -15.03 -13.59 1.91
CA TYR A 70 -13.65 -13.27 2.27
C TYR A 70 -13.58 -12.01 3.11
N ASN A 71 -12.52 -11.89 3.89
CA ASN A 71 -12.25 -10.77 4.75
C ASN A 71 -10.82 -10.29 4.57
N VAL A 72 -10.63 -8.97 4.55
CA VAL A 72 -9.30 -8.36 4.72
C VAL A 72 -9.26 -7.71 6.09
N THR A 73 -8.34 -8.16 6.94
CA THR A 73 -8.10 -7.52 8.25
C THR A 73 -6.88 -6.64 8.14
N VAL A 74 -7.00 -5.34 8.43
CA VAL A 74 -5.90 -4.37 8.36
C VAL A 74 -5.52 -3.93 9.77
N THR A 75 -4.22 -3.96 10.05
CA THR A 75 -3.63 -3.44 11.29
C THR A 75 -2.64 -2.33 10.97
N THR A 76 -1.97 -1.79 11.98
CA THR A 76 -0.99 -0.72 11.79
C THR A 76 0.23 -1.15 10.98
N SER A 77 0.65 -2.41 11.05
CA SER A 77 1.91 -2.90 10.47
C SER A 77 1.76 -4.06 9.48
N TYR A 78 0.59 -4.68 9.40
CA TYR A 78 0.33 -5.80 8.51
C TYR A 78 -1.15 -5.90 8.15
N TYR A 79 -1.46 -6.71 7.14
CA TYR A 79 -2.82 -7.04 6.77
C TYR A 79 -2.93 -8.51 6.34
N LEU A 80 -4.13 -9.07 6.51
CA LEU A 80 -4.41 -10.49 6.29
C LEU A 80 -5.56 -10.65 5.30
N LEU A 81 -5.39 -11.56 4.34
CA LEU A 81 -6.50 -12.11 3.57
C LEU A 81 -7.03 -13.35 4.31
N ARG A 82 -8.32 -13.35 4.62
CA ARG A 82 -8.97 -14.39 5.41
C ARG A 82 -10.20 -14.95 4.69
N PHE A 83 -10.40 -16.25 4.82
CA PHE A 83 -11.56 -16.99 4.33
C PHE A 83 -12.58 -17.15 5.46
N ASN A 84 -13.85 -16.88 5.21
CA ASN A 84 -14.93 -16.98 6.20
C ASN A 84 -15.85 -18.16 5.90
N CYS A 85 -15.86 -19.14 6.80
CA CYS A 85 -16.73 -20.30 6.75
C CYS A 85 -17.54 -20.42 8.04
N GLY A 86 -18.86 -20.28 7.98
CA GLY A 86 -19.73 -20.35 9.15
C GLY A 86 -19.36 -19.38 10.28
N GLY A 87 -18.78 -18.22 9.95
CA GLY A 87 -18.28 -17.22 10.90
C GLY A 87 -16.86 -17.48 11.42
N SER A 88 -16.23 -18.59 11.02
CA SER A 88 -14.84 -18.90 11.37
C SER A 88 -13.89 -18.38 10.30
N TYR A 89 -12.91 -17.57 10.73
CA TYR A 89 -11.96 -16.92 9.85
C TYR A 89 -10.61 -17.64 9.82
N GLN A 90 -10.25 -18.18 8.65
CA GLN A 90 -8.95 -18.81 8.40
C GLN A 90 -8.04 -17.88 7.60
N THR A 91 -6.77 -17.77 7.99
CA THR A 91 -5.81 -16.95 7.26
C THR A 91 -5.38 -17.67 5.99
N VAL A 92 -5.66 -17.05 4.84
CA VAL A 92 -5.22 -17.51 3.52
C VAL A 92 -3.84 -16.98 3.22
N GLN A 93 -3.62 -15.69 3.48
CA GLN A 93 -2.34 -15.04 3.24
C GLN A 93 -2.10 -13.89 4.22
N SER A 94 -0.83 -13.64 4.53
CA SER A 94 -0.38 -12.56 5.40
C SER A 94 0.60 -11.67 4.65
N TYR A 95 0.51 -10.36 4.86
CA TYR A 95 1.33 -9.35 4.23
C TYR A 95 1.79 -8.34 5.28
N ASN A 96 3.07 -8.00 5.27
CA ASN A 96 3.62 -6.98 6.16
C ASN A 96 3.83 -5.68 5.39
N PHE A 97 3.52 -4.55 6.02
CA PHE A 97 3.97 -3.27 5.51
C PHE A 97 5.51 -3.16 5.65
N PRO A 98 6.18 -2.47 4.73
CA PRO A 98 7.59 -2.11 4.90
C PRO A 98 7.82 -1.29 6.19
N THR A 99 9.04 -1.29 6.72
CA THR A 99 9.39 -0.67 8.02
C THR A 99 9.00 0.80 8.20
N ASN A 100 8.85 1.55 7.11
CA ASN A 100 8.51 2.97 7.13
C ASN A 100 7.05 3.26 6.77
N ILE A 101 6.25 2.22 6.48
CA ILE A 101 4.85 2.35 6.08
C ILE A 101 3.97 1.82 7.21
N THR A 102 2.96 2.60 7.58
CA THR A 102 2.01 2.23 8.63
C THR A 102 0.61 2.64 8.25
N ALA A 103 -0.40 1.84 8.62
CA ALA A 103 -1.79 2.28 8.55
C ALA A 103 -2.08 3.17 9.76
N VAL A 104 -2.50 4.42 9.50
CA VAL A 104 -2.83 5.42 10.53
C VAL A 104 -4.33 5.62 10.68
N SER A 105 -5.13 5.11 9.73
CA SER A 105 -6.59 5.06 9.75
C SER A 105 -7.08 3.82 9.02
N GLY A 106 -8.32 3.41 9.25
CA GLY A 106 -8.91 2.24 8.59
C GLY A 106 -8.38 0.89 9.06
N THR A 107 -7.80 0.82 10.26
CA THR A 107 -7.39 -0.45 10.88
C THR A 107 -8.63 -1.19 11.38
N ASP A 108 -9.29 -1.90 10.48
CA ASP A 108 -10.49 -2.69 10.76
C ASP A 108 -10.55 -3.92 9.82
N TYR A 109 -11.69 -4.59 9.80
CA TYR A 109 -11.96 -5.72 8.94
C TYR A 109 -12.95 -5.36 7.82
N PHE A 110 -12.64 -5.78 6.60
CA PHE A 110 -13.41 -5.48 5.41
C PHE A 110 -14.00 -6.79 4.87
N ASN A 111 -15.31 -6.98 5.04
CA ASN A 111 -15.99 -8.21 4.64
C ASN A 111 -16.57 -8.09 3.23
N PHE A 112 -16.25 -9.06 2.37
CA PHE A 112 -16.78 -9.22 1.03
C PHE A 112 -17.68 -10.44 0.99
N LYS A 113 -18.96 -10.25 0.64
CA LYS A 113 -19.97 -11.30 0.64
C LYS A 113 -19.96 -12.08 -0.68
N PRO A 114 -20.41 -13.36 -0.66
CA PRO A 114 -20.51 -14.16 -1.87
C PRO A 114 -21.52 -13.60 -2.88
N LEU A 115 -21.41 -14.04 -4.14
CA LEU A 115 -22.41 -13.81 -5.21
C LEU A 115 -22.71 -12.32 -5.48
N GLY A 116 -21.74 -11.42 -5.27
CA GLY A 116 -21.91 -10.00 -5.56
C GLY A 116 -22.86 -9.27 -4.59
N LEU A 117 -23.09 -9.83 -3.40
CA LEU A 117 -23.91 -9.20 -2.36
C LEU A 117 -23.25 -7.98 -1.68
N GLY A 118 -22.17 -7.46 -2.26
CA GLY A 118 -21.45 -6.27 -1.81
C GLY A 118 -20.57 -6.48 -0.59
N THR A 119 -20.31 -5.39 0.13
CA THR A 119 -19.44 -5.38 1.32
C THR A 119 -20.22 -5.01 2.58
N ASN A 120 -19.75 -5.50 3.73
CA ASN A 120 -20.16 -4.96 5.03
C ASN A 120 -18.94 -4.26 5.63
N ILE A 121 -18.88 -2.94 5.44
CA ILE A 121 -17.77 -2.09 5.84
C ILE A 121 -18.25 -1.01 6.80
N THR A 122 -17.62 -0.95 7.97
CA THR A 122 -17.78 0.07 9.02
C THR A 122 -16.92 1.30 8.75
N VAL A 123 -15.78 1.08 8.08
CA VAL A 123 -14.85 2.12 7.64
C VAL A 123 -14.68 1.97 6.13
N ASN A 124 -14.69 3.09 5.41
CA ASN A 124 -14.65 3.12 3.94
C ASN A 124 -13.31 3.67 3.38
N SER A 125 -12.30 3.84 4.23
CA SER A 125 -11.00 4.39 3.86
C SER A 125 -9.90 3.83 4.76
N ILE A 126 -8.75 3.54 4.16
CA ILE A 126 -7.53 3.13 4.83
C ILE A 126 -6.44 4.13 4.44
N ILE A 127 -5.82 4.76 5.43
CA ILE A 127 -4.75 5.73 5.18
C ILE A 127 -3.42 5.11 5.56
N LEU A 128 -2.54 4.93 4.58
CA LEU A 128 -1.16 4.54 4.77
C LEU A 128 -0.28 5.78 4.86
N LYS A 129 0.65 5.80 5.81
CA LYS A 129 1.62 6.87 6.05
C LYS A 129 3.04 6.34 5.86
N ASN A 130 3.84 7.07 5.09
CA ASN A 130 5.30 6.92 5.13
C ASN A 130 5.89 7.84 6.20
N THR A 131 6.52 7.26 7.23
CA THR A 131 7.04 7.99 8.39
C THR A 131 8.31 8.79 8.11
N VAL A 132 9.04 8.49 7.03
CA VAL A 132 10.29 9.18 6.66
C VAL A 132 9.99 10.47 5.90
N ILE A 133 9.06 10.43 4.95
CA ILE A 133 8.72 11.59 4.10
C ILE A 133 7.45 12.32 4.54
N ASN A 134 6.75 11.81 5.57
CA ASN A 134 5.49 12.33 6.10
C ASN A 134 4.41 12.55 5.03
N GLN A 135 4.31 11.61 4.09
CA GLN A 135 3.27 11.58 3.06
C GLN A 135 2.29 10.45 3.31
N CYS A 136 1.05 10.63 2.87
CA CYS A 136 -0.03 9.67 3.05
C CYS A 136 -0.74 9.35 1.74
N GLN A 137 -1.17 8.10 1.65
CA GLN A 137 -1.96 7.56 0.56
C GLN A 137 -3.24 6.98 1.15
N ASP A 138 -4.39 7.41 0.64
CA ASP A 138 -5.71 6.90 0.98
C ASP A 138 -6.11 5.80 -0.01
N ILE A 139 -6.70 4.75 0.54
CA ILE A 139 -7.31 3.63 -0.18
C ILE A 139 -8.77 3.63 0.23
N SER A 140 -9.61 4.19 -0.63
CA SER A 140 -11.05 4.28 -0.39
C SER A 140 -11.76 3.04 -0.91
N ILE A 141 -12.77 2.58 -0.18
CA ILE A 141 -13.54 1.37 -0.48
C ILE A 141 -15.02 1.76 -0.45
N SER A 142 -15.70 1.62 -1.59
CA SER A 142 -17.15 1.83 -1.65
C SER A 142 -17.93 0.65 -1.07
N THR A 143 -19.21 0.86 -0.75
CA THR A 143 -20.15 -0.18 -0.27
C THR A 143 -20.41 -1.30 -1.28
N ILE A 144 -20.05 -1.06 -2.55
CA ILE A 144 -20.08 -2.06 -3.63
C ILE A 144 -18.68 -2.66 -3.92
N GLY A 145 -17.68 -2.34 -3.11
CA GLY A 145 -16.33 -2.91 -3.20
C GLY A 145 -15.49 -2.38 -4.35
N VAL A 146 -15.76 -1.18 -4.88
CA VAL A 146 -14.79 -0.45 -5.72
C VAL A 146 -13.70 0.10 -4.80
N VAL A 147 -12.44 -0.14 -5.17
CA VAL A 147 -11.25 0.35 -4.48
C VAL A 147 -10.61 1.46 -5.32
N ASP A 148 -10.32 2.61 -4.71
CA ASP A 148 -9.65 3.75 -5.37
C ASP A 148 -8.53 4.32 -4.49
N GLU A 149 -7.47 4.81 -5.11
CA GLU A 149 -6.23 5.22 -4.44
C GLU A 149 -5.91 6.68 -4.72
N THR A 150 -5.80 7.51 -3.66
CA THR A 150 -5.50 8.94 -3.81
C THR A 150 -4.47 9.46 -2.81
N LEU A 151 -3.65 10.43 -3.23
CA LEU A 151 -2.74 11.12 -2.32
C LEU A 151 -3.53 12.06 -1.40
N VAL A 152 -3.25 12.02 -0.10
CA VAL A 152 -3.98 12.82 0.90
C VAL A 152 -3.04 13.48 1.91
N THR A 153 -3.53 14.53 2.57
CA THR A 153 -2.86 15.10 3.74
C THR A 153 -2.90 14.13 4.90
N CYS A 154 -1.75 13.87 5.52
CA CYS A 154 -1.69 13.02 6.70
C CYS A 154 -2.47 13.62 7.87
N PRO A 155 -3.16 12.77 8.67
CA PRO A 155 -3.65 13.16 9.98
C PRO A 155 -2.50 13.41 10.97
#